data_AF-A0A5B9W879-F1
#
_entry.id   AF-A0A5B9W879-F1
#
_cell.length_a   1.000
_cell.length_b   1.000
_cell.length_c   1.000
_cell.angle_alpha   90.00
_cell.angle_beta   90.00
_cell.angle_gamma   90.00
#
_symmetry.space_group_name_H-M   'P 1'
#
loop_
_entity.id
_entity.type
_entity.pdbx_description
1 polymer ?
#
loop_
_entity_poly.entity_id
_entity_poly.type
_entity_poly.pdbx_seq_one_letter_code
_entity_poly.pdbx_strand_id
1 'polypeptide(L)'
;MSTIRGVVRDGRIEIEEPLDLPEGTELLIPIPDPPGDEEPGWDNSPEGIAAWLGWADSLEPLLFNEKEEAEAEDWLKRCDHRAAETLGRDVEGLFR
;
A
#
# COMPACT_ATOMS: atom_id res chain seq x y z
N MET A 1 23.25 25.28 2.23
CA MET A 1 21.90 25.03 1.69
C MET A 1 20.92 25.54 2.72
N SER A 2 19.99 26.39 2.33
CA SER A 2 18.95 26.90 3.23
C SER A 2 17.65 26.17 2.91
N THR A 3 16.97 25.65 3.92
CA THR A 3 15.73 24.89 3.75
C THR A 3 14.56 25.80 4.10
N ILE A 4 13.59 25.90 3.19
CA ILE A 4 12.34 26.62 3.42
C ILE A 4 11.35 25.63 4.03
N ARG A 5 10.74 25.99 5.16
CA ARG A 5 9.67 25.19 5.77
C ARG A 5 8.32 25.71 5.31
N GLY A 6 7.53 24.84 4.70
CA GLY A 6 6.14 25.10 4.35
C GLY A 6 5.27 23.89 4.65
N VAL A 7 3.95 24.10 4.67
CA VAL A 7 2.94 23.07 4.89
C VAL A 7 2.01 23.04 3.70
N VAL A 8 1.68 21.84 3.21
CA VAL A 8 0.66 21.69 2.16
C VAL A 8 -0.72 21.75 2.80
N ARG A 9 -1.56 22.72 2.41
CA ARG A 9 -2.99 22.80 2.75
C ARG A 9 -3.80 23.02 1.47
N ASP A 10 -4.85 22.22 1.28
CA ASP A 10 -5.72 22.30 0.09
C ASP A 10 -4.95 22.33 -1.25
N GLY A 11 -3.87 21.54 -1.34
CA GLY A 11 -3.03 21.45 -2.54
C GLY A 11 -2.12 22.66 -2.78
N ARG A 12 -1.97 23.56 -1.79
CA ARG A 12 -1.11 24.74 -1.85
C ARG A 12 -0.03 24.68 -0.77
N ILE A 13 1.17 25.13 -1.09
CA ILE A 13 2.26 25.28 -0.13
C ILE A 13 2.07 26.60 0.61
N GLU A 14 1.80 26.54 1.91
CA GLU A 14 1.76 27.68 2.81
C GLU A 14 3.09 27.81 3.55
N ILE A 15 3.61 29.03 3.64
CA ILE A 15 4.87 29.36 4.30
C ILE A 15 4.53 30.31 5.46
N GLU A 16 5.09 30.05 6.65
CA GLU A 16 4.79 30.85 7.85
C GLU A 16 5.31 32.29 7.74
N GLU A 17 6.45 32.47 7.08
CA GLU A 17 7.09 33.77 6.88
C GLU A 17 7.27 34.10 5.39
N PRO A 18 7.10 35.38 4.99
CA PRO A 18 7.38 35.82 3.63
C PRO A 18 8.84 35.55 3.26
N LEU A 19 9.06 34.96 2.09
CA LEU A 19 10.39 34.73 1.55
C LEU A 19 10.93 35.99 0.88
N ASP A 20 12.05 36.51 1.37
CA ASP A 20 12.80 37.58 0.73
C ASP A 20 13.82 36.98 -0.26
N LEU A 21 13.32 36.57 -1.42
CA LEU A 21 14.14 36.02 -2.51
C LEU A 21 14.16 36.99 -3.70
N PRO A 22 15.31 37.14 -4.39
CA PRO A 22 15.38 37.94 -5.61
C PRO A 22 14.39 37.44 -6.66
N GLU A 23 13.87 38.37 -7.47
CA GLU A 23 13.00 38.02 -8.58
C GLU A 23 13.72 37.08 -9.56
N GLY A 24 13.01 36.05 -10.04
CA GLY A 24 13.57 35.01 -10.91
C GLY A 24 14.30 33.87 -10.20
N THR A 25 14.24 33.79 -8.86
CA THR A 25 14.80 32.66 -8.12
C THR A 25 14.01 31.37 -8.39
N GLU A 26 14.67 30.35 -8.94
CA GLU A 26 14.11 29.01 -9.11
C GLU A 26 14.28 28.18 -7.82
N LEU A 27 13.22 27.45 -7.45
CA LEU A 27 13.20 26.59 -6.27
C LEU A 27 12.93 25.14 -6.68
N LEU A 28 13.71 24.22 -6.12
CA LEU A 28 13.47 22.77 -6.22
C LEU A 28 12.89 22.29 -4.89
N ILE A 29 11.70 21.70 -4.94
CA ILE A 29 11.01 21.18 -3.76
C ILE A 29 10.96 19.66 -3.89
N PRO A 30 11.75 18.90 -3.12
CA PRO A 30 11.66 17.45 -3.14
C PRO A 30 10.30 17.04 -2.58
N ILE A 31 9.54 16.29 -3.37
CA ILE A 31 8.31 15.65 -2.90
C ILE A 31 8.75 14.37 -2.19
N PRO A 32 8.42 14.19 -0.89
CA PRO A 32 8.71 12.93 -0.24
C PRO A 32 7.91 11.83 -0.95
N ASP A 33 8.52 10.67 -1.14
CA ASP A 33 7.75 9.49 -1.54
C ASP A 33 6.59 9.32 -0.55
N PRO A 34 5.38 8.98 -1.02
CA PRO A 34 4.35 8.53 -0.10
C PRO A 34 4.97 7.43 0.77
N PRO A 35 4.65 7.34 2.07
CA PRO A 35 5.10 6.21 2.87
C PRO A 35 4.68 4.96 2.11
N GLY A 36 5.65 4.29 1.49
CA GLY A 36 5.41 3.01 0.88
C GLY A 36 5.00 2.08 2.01
N ASP A 37 4.07 1.18 1.74
CA ASP A 37 3.93 -0.03 2.54
C ASP A 37 5.23 -0.83 2.35
N GLU A 38 6.31 -0.39 2.98
CA GLU A 38 7.52 -1.17 3.12
C GLU A 38 7.13 -2.34 4.02
N GLU A 39 6.62 -3.41 3.39
CA GLU A 39 6.47 -4.67 4.08
C GLU A 39 7.85 -5.05 4.61
N PRO A 40 7.97 -5.34 5.93
CA PRO A 40 9.24 -5.77 6.47
C PRO A 40 9.69 -6.99 5.66
N GLY A 41 10.86 -6.86 5.03
CA GLY A 41 11.43 -7.90 4.19
C GLY A 41 11.52 -9.22 4.97
N TRP A 42 11.24 -10.32 4.29
CA TRP A 42 11.26 -11.65 4.91
C TRP A 42 12.69 -12.00 5.34
N ASP A 43 12.83 -12.55 6.53
CA ASP A 43 14.13 -13.06 7.00
C ASP A 43 14.50 -14.34 6.24
N ASN A 44 15.41 -14.19 5.28
CA ASN A 44 15.93 -15.27 4.44
C ASN A 44 17.22 -15.90 5.00
N SER A 45 17.60 -15.60 6.26
CA SER A 45 18.66 -16.34 6.94
C SER A 45 18.27 -17.81 7.13
N PRO A 46 19.24 -18.73 7.27
CA PRO A 46 18.95 -20.13 7.60
C PRO A 46 18.06 -20.28 8.84
N GLU A 47 18.26 -19.44 9.86
CA GLU A 47 17.48 -19.40 11.09
C GLU A 47 16.05 -18.91 10.85
N GLY A 48 15.89 -17.83 10.07
CA GLY A 48 14.58 -17.30 9.67
C GLY A 48 13.76 -18.33 8.90
N ILE A 49 14.38 -18.99 7.92
CA ILE A 49 13.74 -20.07 7.14
C ILE A 49 13.32 -21.23 8.06
N ALA A 50 14.17 -21.63 9.00
CA ALA A 50 13.83 -22.70 9.95
C ALA A 50 12.64 -22.34 10.85
N ALA A 51 12.53 -21.08 11.27
CA ALA A 51 11.39 -20.59 12.04
C ALA A 51 10.09 -20.61 11.23
N TRP A 52 10.13 -20.18 9.96
CA TRP A 52 8.99 -20.23 9.05
C TRP A 52 8.52 -21.67 8.79
N LEU A 53 9.46 -22.59 8.58
CA LEU A 53 9.14 -24.01 8.40
C LEU A 53 8.53 -24.62 9.66
N GLY A 54 9.08 -24.31 10.84
CA GLY A 54 8.52 -24.79 12.11
C GLY A 54 7.12 -24.25 12.38
N TRP A 55 6.85 -23.00 12.00
CA TRP A 55 5.49 -22.45 12.04
C TRP A 55 4.56 -23.17 11.06
N ALA A 56 4.99 -23.39 9.81
CA ALA A 56 4.19 -24.09 8.81
C ALA A 56 3.85 -25.54 9.23
N ASP A 57 4.82 -26.25 9.79
CA ASP A 57 4.63 -27.61 10.34
C ASP A 57 3.69 -27.64 11.55
N SER A 58 3.52 -26.51 12.25
CA SER A 58 2.60 -26.42 13.39
C SER A 58 1.13 -26.25 13.00
N LEU A 59 0.86 -25.98 11.72
CA LEU A 59 -0.50 -25.78 11.22
C LEU A 59 -1.23 -27.12 11.08
N GLU A 60 -2.44 -27.19 11.63
CA GLU A 60 -3.32 -28.34 11.42
C GLU A 60 -3.91 -28.32 10.00
N PRO A 61 -4.00 -29.48 9.31
CA PRO A 61 -4.66 -29.55 8.02
C PRO A 61 -6.11 -29.08 8.11
N LEU A 62 -6.50 -28.15 7.24
CA LEU A 62 -7.87 -27.72 7.13
C LEU A 62 -8.67 -28.79 6.37
N LEU A 63 -9.48 -29.56 7.10
CA LEU A 63 -10.34 -30.60 6.55
C LEU A 63 -11.76 -30.07 6.43
N PHE A 64 -12.30 -30.05 5.21
CA PHE A 64 -13.67 -29.68 4.93
C PHE A 64 -14.54 -30.91 4.72
N ASN A 65 -15.81 -30.83 5.14
CA ASN A 65 -16.84 -31.72 4.61
C ASN A 65 -17.45 -31.16 3.30
N GLU A 66 -18.17 -32.00 2.55
CA GLU A 66 -18.75 -31.65 1.24
C GLU A 66 -19.58 -30.35 1.27
N LYS A 67 -20.29 -30.09 2.36
CA LYS A 67 -21.11 -28.88 2.50
C LYS A 67 -20.23 -27.64 2.71
N GLU A 68 -19.22 -27.74 3.57
CA GLU A 68 -18.31 -26.62 3.83
C GLU A 68 -17.45 -26.29 2.60
N GLU A 69 -17.06 -27.30 1.83
CA GLU A 69 -16.36 -27.12 0.56
C GLU A 69 -17.22 -26.35 -0.46
N ALA A 70 -18.49 -26.72 -0.61
CA ALA A 70 -19.43 -25.99 -1.46
C ALA A 70 -19.65 -24.53 -1.00
N GLU A 71 -19.73 -24.30 0.31
CA GLU A 71 -19.85 -22.94 0.89
C GLU A 71 -18.60 -22.10 0.64
N ALA A 72 -17.41 -22.70 0.73
CA ALA A 72 -16.14 -22.04 0.45
C ALA A 72 -16.00 -21.69 -1.04
N GLU A 73 -16.35 -22.59 -1.95
CA GLU A 73 -16.36 -22.33 -3.38
C GLU A 73 -17.30 -21.18 -3.75
N ASP A 74 -18.50 -21.18 -3.19
CA ASP A 74 -19.47 -20.12 -3.45
C ASP A 74 -19.02 -18.77 -2.86
N TRP A 75 -18.31 -18.79 -1.73
CA TRP A 75 -17.67 -17.60 -1.19
C TRP A 75 -16.56 -17.08 -2.12
N LEU A 76 -15.69 -17.95 -2.63
CA LEU A 76 -14.62 -17.58 -3.56
C LEU A 76 -15.18 -16.95 -4.84
N LYS A 77 -16.23 -17.52 -5.43
CA LYS A 77 -16.92 -16.96 -6.61
C LYS A 77 -17.45 -15.54 -6.35
N ARG A 78 -18.01 -15.29 -5.16
CA ARG A 78 -18.48 -13.94 -4.78
C ARG A 78 -17.34 -12.94 -4.62
N CYS A 79 -16.23 -13.37 -4.01
CA CYS A 79 -15.04 -12.52 -3.85
C CYS A 79 -14.45 -12.14 -5.22
N ASP A 80 -14.33 -13.11 -6.13
CA ASP A 80 -13.83 -12.87 -7.49
C ASP A 80 -14.71 -11.90 -8.27
N HIS A 81 -16.04 -12.10 -8.19
CA HIS A 81 -17.00 -11.18 -8.80
C HIS A 81 -16.84 -9.74 -8.26
N ARG A 82 -16.75 -9.58 -6.94
CA ARG A 82 -16.59 -8.27 -6.30
C ARG A 82 -15.26 -7.60 -6.66
N ALA A 83 -14.18 -8.39 -6.78
CA ALA A 83 -12.90 -7.89 -7.23
C ALA A 83 -12.98 -7.35 -8.66
N ALA A 84 -13.60 -8.10 -9.57
CA ALA A 84 -13.82 -7.69 -10.96
C ALA A 84 -14.67 -6.41 -11.07
N GLU A 85 -15.74 -6.28 -10.27
CA GLU A 85 -16.57 -5.07 -10.23
C GLU A 85 -15.81 -3.84 -9.73
N THR A 86 -14.94 -4.03 -8.74
CA THR A 86 -14.12 -2.94 -8.17
C THR A 86 -13.08 -2.46 -9.18
N LEU A 87 -12.36 -3.38 -9.82
CA LEU A 87 -11.43 -3.09 -10.92
C LEU A 87 -12.12 -2.38 -12.09
N GLY A 88 -13.34 -2.79 -12.45
CA GLY A 88 -14.10 -2.15 -13.52
C GLY A 88 -14.43 -0.67 -13.22
N ARG A 89 -14.80 -0.37 -11.96
CA ARG A 89 -15.08 1.01 -11.52
C ARG A 89 -13.81 1.87 -11.51
N ASP A 90 -12.67 1.31 -11.09
CA ASP A 90 -11.40 2.04 -11.06
C ASP A 90 -10.89 2.35 -12.47
N VAL A 91 -11.05 1.41 -13.41
CA VAL A 91 -10.73 1.61 -14.83
C VAL A 91 -11.62 2.69 -15.46
N GLU A 92 -12.94 2.65 -15.24
CA GLU A 92 -13.84 3.70 -15.75
C GLU A 92 -13.57 5.08 -15.13
N GLY A 93 -13.13 5.14 -13.87
CA GLY A 93 -12.72 6.37 -13.22
C GLY A 93 -11.43 6.97 -13.78
N LEU A 94 -10.56 6.15 -14.36
CA LEU A 94 -9.27 6.56 -14.94
C LEU A 94 -9.40 7.20 -16.33
N PHE A 95 -10.51 6.96 -17.04
CA PHE A 95 -10.78 7.47 -18.39
C PHE A 95 -11.79 8.62 -18.43
N ARG A 96 -12.10 9.24 -17.29
CA ARG A 96 -12.97 10.41 -17.17
C ARG A 96 -12.18 11.67 -16.85
#